data_AF-A0A328P6V6-F1
#
_entry.id   AF-A0A328P6V6-F1
#
_cell.length_a   1.000
_cell.length_b   1.000
_cell.length_c   1.000
_cell.angle_alpha   90.00
_cell.angle_beta   90.00
_cell.angle_gamma   90.00
#
_symmetry.space_group_name_H-M   'P 1'
#
loop_
_entity.id
_entity.type
_entity.pdbx_description
1 polymer ?
#
loop_
_entity_poly.entity_id
_entity_poly.type
_entity_poly.pdbx_seq_one_letter_code
_entity_poly.pdbx_strand_id
1 'polypeptide(L)'
;MRRAEVTAQVAERTRLAPLACENVLNTFAAIRGDAWGRASKGARRNHAYVIAEIARRTGESERTCGDIMTAFEQVVEDAFRGKLDVGRKKER
;
A
#
# COMPACT_ATOMS: atom_id res chain seq x y z
N MET A 1 12.40 -4.42 0.77
CA MET A 1 11.79 -3.40 -0.09
C MET A 1 11.85 -2.10 0.67
N ARG A 2 12.42 -1.04 0.09
CA ARG A 2 12.46 0.27 0.76
C ARG A 2 11.16 1.01 0.52
N ARG A 3 10.73 1.81 1.49
CA ARG A 3 9.46 2.58 1.42
C ARG A 3 9.38 3.47 0.19
N ALA A 4 10.48 4.13 -0.17
CA ALA A 4 10.57 4.97 -1.36
C ALA A 4 10.30 4.20 -2.68
N GLU A 5 10.74 2.95 -2.78
CA GLU A 5 10.49 2.11 -3.97
C GLU A 5 9.00 1.75 -4.09
N VAL A 6 8.35 1.47 -2.97
CA VAL A 6 6.90 1.17 -2.94
C VAL A 6 6.11 2.41 -3.34
N THR A 7 6.44 3.58 -2.79
CA THR A 7 5.78 4.83 -3.14
C THR A 7 5.95 5.17 -4.63
N ALA A 8 7.14 4.97 -5.20
CA ALA A 8 7.38 5.19 -6.63
C ALA A 8 6.53 4.27 -7.51
N GLN A 9 6.44 2.97 -7.17
CA GLN A 9 5.62 2.01 -7.92
C GLN A 9 4.11 2.29 -7.80
N VAL A 10 3.66 2.74 -6.63
CA VAL A 10 2.27 3.13 -6.42
C VAL A 10 1.94 4.39 -7.22
N ALA A 11 2.82 5.39 -7.22
CA ALA A 11 2.66 6.60 -8.02
C ALA A 11 2.62 6.29 -9.52
N GLU A 12 3.48 5.39 -10.01
CA GLU A 12 3.49 4.96 -11.40
C GLU A 12 2.17 4.28 -11.80
N ARG A 13 1.64 3.38 -10.96
CA ARG A 13 0.38 2.66 -11.22
C ARG A 13 -0.86 3.55 -11.16
N THR A 14 -0.89 4.49 -10.23
CA THR A 14 -2.03 5.39 -10.02
C THR A 14 -1.98 6.64 -10.89
N ARG A 15 -0.82 6.94 -11.50
CA ARG A 15 -0.54 8.22 -12.19
C ARG A 15 -0.77 9.45 -11.31
N LEU A 16 -0.65 9.29 -9.99
CA LEU A 16 -0.78 10.36 -9.02
C LEU A 16 0.57 10.95 -8.65
N ALA A 17 0.55 12.16 -8.07
CA ALA A 17 1.76 12.80 -7.59
C ALA A 17 2.45 11.94 -6.53
N PRO A 18 3.77 11.70 -6.61
CA PRO A 18 4.50 10.88 -5.63
C PRO A 18 4.32 11.38 -4.19
N LEU A 19 4.24 12.70 -4.02
CA LEU A 19 4.01 13.35 -2.72
C LEU A 19 2.64 12.99 -2.12
N ALA A 20 1.59 12.92 -2.96
CA ALA A 20 0.26 12.53 -2.51
C ALA A 20 0.24 11.05 -2.09
N CYS A 21 0.86 10.17 -2.89
CA CYS A 21 1.04 8.77 -2.55
C CYS A 21 1.84 8.60 -1.24
N GLU A 22 2.92 9.37 -1.06
CA GLU A 22 3.72 9.34 0.15
C GLU A 22 2.92 9.74 1.39
N ASN A 23 2.16 10.84 1.31
CA ASN A 23 1.32 11.32 2.41
C ASN A 23 0.26 10.29 2.82
N VAL A 24 -0.43 9.70 1.84
CA VAL A 24 -1.45 8.65 2.08
C VAL A 24 -0.82 7.42 2.72
N LEU A 25 0.32 6.94 2.20
CA LEU A 25 1.03 5.79 2.76
C LEU A 25 1.61 6.05 4.15
N ASN A 26 2.09 7.27 4.41
CA ASN A 26 2.58 7.69 5.73
C ASN A 26 1.45 7.67 6.76
N THR A 27 0.31 8.23 6.37
CA THR A 27 -0.89 8.30 7.20
C THR A 27 -1.43 6.89 7.49
N PHE A 28 -1.46 6.03 6.47
CA PHE A 28 -1.82 4.62 6.64
C PHE A 28 -0.88 3.90 7.63
N ALA A 29 0.44 4.09 7.51
CA ALA A 29 1.42 3.50 8.42
C ALA A 29 1.23 3.99 9.87
N ALA A 30 0.92 5.27 10.06
CA ALA A 30 0.64 5.85 11.37
C ALA A 30 -0.65 5.29 12.00
N ILE A 31 -1.72 5.10 11.20
CA ILE A 31 -3.01 4.56 11.67
C ILE A 31 -2.88 3.08 12.06
N ARG A 32 -2.11 2.29 11.31
CA ARG A 32 -1.94 0.85 11.54
C ARG A 32 -0.87 0.51 12.58
N GLY A 33 -0.01 1.45 12.94
CA GLY A 33 1.09 1.29 13.90
C GLY A 33 2.10 0.23 13.47
N ASP A 34 3.09 0.59 12.65
CA ASP A 34 4.20 -0.26 12.14
C ASP A 34 3.81 -1.61 11.48
N ALA A 35 2.51 -1.91 11.42
CA ALA A 35 1.98 -3.20 11.05
C ALA A 35 1.79 -3.32 9.53
N TRP A 36 2.81 -2.96 8.75
CA TRP A 36 2.89 -3.29 7.33
C TRP A 36 2.72 -4.81 7.11
N GLY A 37 3.14 -5.64 8.08
CA GLY A 37 3.04 -7.10 8.04
C GLY A 37 1.75 -7.74 8.57
N ARG A 38 0.94 -7.07 9.40
CA ARG A 38 -0.32 -7.67 9.95
C ARG A 38 -1.59 -7.28 9.19
N ALA A 39 -1.50 -6.36 8.23
CA ALA A 39 -2.66 -5.89 7.46
C ALA A 39 -3.34 -7.00 6.62
N SER A 40 -2.63 -8.08 6.27
CA SER A 40 -3.15 -9.08 5.33
C SER A 40 -4.20 -10.06 5.90
N LYS A 41 -4.29 -10.28 7.23
CA LYS A 41 -5.12 -11.38 7.79
C LYS A 41 -6.47 -11.01 8.40
N GLY A 42 -6.82 -9.73 8.57
CA GLY A 42 -8.10 -9.33 9.19
C GLY A 42 -8.73 -8.03 8.69
N ALA A 43 -8.14 -7.39 7.68
CA ALA A 43 -8.39 -5.99 7.36
C ALA A 43 -9.57 -5.69 6.42
N ARG A 44 -10.20 -6.70 5.80
CA ARG A 44 -11.25 -6.43 4.80
C ARG A 44 -12.47 -5.68 5.37
N ARG A 45 -12.77 -5.86 6.66
CA ARG A 45 -13.89 -5.19 7.35
C ARG A 45 -13.63 -3.72 7.75
N ASN A 46 -12.38 -3.24 7.72
CA ASN A 46 -12.03 -1.87 8.13
C ASN A 46 -11.41 -1.03 7.00
N HIS A 47 -11.41 -1.53 5.76
CA HIS A 47 -10.74 -0.83 4.67
C HIS A 47 -11.39 0.52 4.35
N ALA A 48 -12.73 0.57 4.31
CA ALA A 48 -13.48 1.81 4.10
C ALA A 48 -13.24 2.84 5.22
N TYR A 49 -13.24 2.41 6.49
CA TYR A 49 -12.95 3.30 7.62
C TYR A 49 -11.52 3.87 7.55
N VAL A 50 -10.55 3.03 7.19
CA VAL A 50 -9.15 3.48 7.04
C VAL A 50 -9.01 4.45 5.87
N ILE A 51 -9.66 4.19 4.74
CA ILE A 51 -9.66 5.10 3.58
C ILE A 51 -10.28 6.45 3.96
N ALA A 52 -11.43 6.44 4.64
CA ALA A 52 -12.10 7.66 5.11
C ALA A 52 -11.23 8.46 6.08
N GLU A 53 -10.57 7.79 7.03
CA GLU A 53 -9.71 8.45 8.01
C GLU A 53 -8.40 8.98 7.38
N ILE A 54 -7.86 8.30 6.36
CA ILE A 54 -6.72 8.83 5.60
C ILE A 54 -7.15 10.06 4.81
N ALA A 55 -8.25 9.98 4.05
CA ALA A 55 -8.81 11.09 3.28
C ALA A 55 -9.03 12.33 4.17
N ARG A 56 -9.58 12.14 5.37
CA ARG A 56 -9.77 13.22 6.36
C ARG A 56 -8.46 13.86 6.82
N ARG A 57 -7.38 13.09 6.94
CA ARG A 57 -6.07 13.58 7.43
C ARG A 57 -5.18 14.15 6.33
N THR A 58 -5.27 13.64 5.11
CA THR A 58 -4.46 14.09 3.98
C THR A 58 -5.16 15.18 3.15
N GLY A 59 -6.47 15.32 3.27
CA GLY A 59 -7.28 16.21 2.42
C GLY A 59 -7.54 15.64 1.01
N GLU A 60 -7.12 14.40 0.76
CA GLU A 60 -7.36 13.69 -0.49
C GLU A 60 -8.78 13.11 -0.54
N SER A 61 -9.29 12.86 -1.75
CA SER A 61 -10.57 12.18 -1.90
C SER A 61 -10.49 10.71 -1.48
N GLU A 62 -11.56 10.17 -0.89
CA GLU A 62 -11.66 8.75 -0.54
C GLU A 62 -11.40 7.83 -1.75
N ARG A 63 -11.82 8.25 -2.94
CA ARG A 63 -11.54 7.54 -4.20
C ARG A 63 -10.04 7.48 -4.48
N THR A 64 -9.34 8.62 -4.41
CA THR A 64 -7.88 8.71 -4.58
C THR A 64 -7.16 7.86 -3.54
N CYS A 65 -7.55 7.95 -2.26
CA CYS A 65 -7.01 7.11 -1.21
C CYS A 65 -7.25 5.62 -1.47
N GLY A 66 -8.43 5.24 -1.95
CA GLY A 66 -8.77 3.87 -2.32
C GLY A 66 -7.93 3.33 -3.50
N ASP A 67 -7.71 4.14 -4.52
CA ASP A 67 -6.86 3.79 -5.67
C ASP A 67 -5.39 3.60 -5.24
N ILE A 68 -4.86 4.51 -4.40
CA ILE A 68 -3.52 4.40 -3.82
C ILE A 68 -3.37 3.14 -2.97
N MET A 69 -4.34 2.87 -2.10
CA MET A 69 -4.33 1.69 -1.24
C MET A 69 -4.40 0.39 -2.03
N THR A 70 -5.24 0.34 -3.07
CA THR A 70 -5.35 -0.83 -3.95
C THR A 70 -4.03 -1.07 -4.70
N ALA A 71 -3.44 -0.01 -5.27
CA ALA A 71 -2.15 -0.10 -5.94
C ALA A 71 -1.04 -0.53 -4.98
N PHE A 72 -1.07 -0.04 -3.74
CA PHE A 72 -0.15 -0.46 -2.68
C PHE A 72 -0.28 -1.95 -2.36
N GLU A 73 -1.49 -2.44 -2.13
CA GLU A 73 -1.74 -3.87 -1.88
C GLU A 73 -1.19 -4.73 -3.01
N GLN A 74 -1.43 -4.34 -4.27
CA GLN A 74 -0.90 -5.06 -5.42
C GLN A 74 0.64 -5.02 -5.52
N VAL A 75 1.28 -3.88 -5.22
CA VAL A 75 2.76 -3.78 -5.21
C VAL A 75 3.34 -4.67 -4.12
N VAL A 76 2.71 -4.70 -2.95
CA VAL A 76 3.12 -5.57 -1.84
C VAL A 76 2.91 -7.04 -2.19
N GLU A 77 1.75 -7.41 -2.74
CA GLU A 77 1.47 -8.78 -3.21
C GLU A 77 2.45 -9.22 -4.30
N ASP A 78 2.77 -8.36 -5.26
CA ASP A 78 3.75 -8.65 -6.31
C ASP A 78 5.15 -8.85 -5.73
N ALA A 79 5.55 -8.01 -4.76
CA ALA A 79 6.82 -8.15 -4.06
C ALA A 79 6.91 -9.45 -3.24
N PHE A 80 5.81 -9.85 -2.59
CA PHE A 80 5.73 -11.13 -1.87
C PHE A 80 5.74 -12.32 -2.84
N ARG A 81 5.01 -12.23 -3.96
CA ARG A 81 4.99 -13.27 -5.00
C ARG A 81 6.36 -13.41 -5.66
N GLY A 82 7.04 -12.31 -5.98
CA GLY A 82 8.39 -12.31 -6.54
C GLY A 82 9.41 -12.96 -5.59
N LYS A 83 9.29 -12.75 -4.28
CA LYS A 83 10.13 -13.46 -3.30
C LYS A 83 9.79 -14.95 -3.15
N LEU A 84 8.51 -15.32 -3.28
CA LEU A 84 8.09 -16.73 -3.27
C LEU A 84 8.49 -17.47 -4.55
N ASP A 85 8.51 -16.80 -5.70
CA ASP A 85 8.96 -17.39 -6.97
C ASP A 85 10.48 -17.64 -6.99
N VAL A 86 11.26 -16.79 -6.32
CA VAL A 86 12.71 -17.00 -6.11
C VAL A 86 13.00 -18.21 -5.20
N GLY A 87 12.04 -18.63 -4.36
CA GLY A 87 12.12 -19.88 -3.61
C GLY A 87 11.80 -21.13 -4.42
N ARG A 88 11.27 -21.00 -5.65
CA ARG A 88 10.81 -22.11 -6.51
C ARG A 88 11.59 -22.22 -7.82
N LYS A 89 12.83 -21.74 -7.84
CA LYS A 89 13.81 -22.02 -8.91
C LYS A 89 15.18 -22.35 -8.33
N LYS A 90 15.35 -23.60 -7.90
CA LYS A 90 16.58 -24.41 -8.03
C LYS A 90 16.41 -25.75 -7.30
N GLU A 91 15.63 -26.65 -7.90
CA GLU A 91 15.94 -28.08 -7.88
C GLU A 91 15.81 -28.51 -9.33
N ARG A 92 16.94 -28.57 -10.01
CA ARG A 92 17.12 -29.11 -11.35
C ARG A 92 18.17 -30.19 -11.25
#